data_AF-A0A804QBJ4-F1
#
_entry.id   AF-A0A804QBJ4-F1
#
_cell.length_a   1.000
_cell.length_b   1.000
_cell.length_c   1.000
_cell.angle_alpha   90.00
_cell.angle_beta   90.00
_cell.angle_gamma   90.00
#
_symmetry.space_group_name_H-M   'P 1'
#
loop_
_entity.id
_entity.type
_entity.pdbx_description
1 polymer ?
#
loop_
_entity_poly.entity_id
_entity_poly.type
_entity_poly.pdbx_seq_one_letter_code
_entity_poly.pdbx_strand_id
1 'polypeptide(L)'
;MKQPIFVYYQRDDFYQNYRRYVKSRNDAQLGDKSKANDFTNCDPEAKMVDGKLIVPCGLIAWSLFNDTYKLIHNNVTFLVEKKDISCKSDRDHKFGSDVFPTNFQIGPLKGGKTLDPSIPLSKKEDLIVWMRTTALPTFRKLYGRIYVDLKENDTITV
;
A
#
# COMPACT_ATOMS: atom_id res chain seq x y z
N MET A 1 22.40 -15.96 -2.37
CA MET A 1 21.42 -15.48 -1.38
C MET A 1 20.52 -16.63 -0.94
N LYS A 2 20.34 -16.82 0.37
CA LYS A 2 19.41 -17.81 0.92
C LYS A 2 18.02 -17.20 1.10
N GLN A 3 16.97 -17.99 0.92
CA GLN A 3 15.61 -17.58 1.20
C GLN A 3 15.37 -17.27 2.71
N PRO A 4 14.40 -16.42 3.06
CA PRO A 4 13.59 -15.61 2.14
C PRO A 4 14.38 -14.42 1.58
N ILE A 5 14.24 -14.17 0.27
CA ILE A 5 14.83 -12.99 -0.37
C ILE A 5 13.76 -11.90 -0.44
N PHE A 6 14.09 -10.72 0.06
CA PHE A 6 13.18 -9.57 0.11
C PHE A 6 13.28 -8.76 -1.19
N VAL A 7 12.15 -8.54 -1.83
CA VAL A 7 12.04 -7.77 -3.07
C VAL A 7 11.54 -6.37 -2.73
N TYR A 8 12.28 -5.35 -3.12
CA TYR A 8 11.91 -3.95 -2.91
C TYR A 8 11.69 -3.27 -4.26
N TYR A 9 10.68 -2.41 -4.35
CA TYR A 9 10.57 -1.44 -5.44
C TYR A 9 11.14 -0.11 -4.97
N GLN A 10 11.75 0.64 -5.91
CA GLN A 10 12.21 2.00 -5.69
C GLN A 10 11.28 2.97 -6.42
N ARG A 11 10.97 4.08 -5.77
CA ARG A 11 10.40 5.25 -6.44
C ARG A 11 11.36 6.41 -6.30
N ASP A 12 11.55 7.12 -7.39
CA ASP A 12 12.36 8.31 -7.49
C ASP A 12 11.45 9.52 -7.74
N ASP A 13 11.93 10.70 -7.32
CA ASP A 13 11.22 11.98 -7.46
C ASP A 13 9.77 11.96 -6.91
N PHE A 14 9.54 11.23 -5.81
CA PHE A 14 8.22 11.13 -5.18
C PHE A 14 8.24 11.59 -3.71
N TYR A 15 7.67 12.77 -3.47
CA TYR A 15 7.79 13.48 -2.19
C TYR A 15 6.71 13.07 -1.17
N GLN A 16 6.79 11.84 -0.63
CA GLN A 16 5.90 11.44 0.46
C GLN A 16 6.08 12.27 1.74
N ASN A 17 7.21 12.96 1.88
CA ASN A 17 7.51 13.85 3.00
C ASN A 17 6.86 15.24 2.88
N TYR A 18 6.23 15.57 1.73
CA TYR A 18 5.60 16.86 1.54
C TYR A 18 4.46 17.05 2.56
N ARG A 19 4.53 18.13 3.36
CA ARG A 19 3.66 18.32 4.54
C ARG A 19 2.16 18.13 4.26
N ARG A 20 1.64 18.65 3.15
CA ARG A 20 0.22 18.49 2.78
C ARG A 20 -0.11 17.04 2.43
N TYR A 21 0.79 16.35 1.73
CA TYR A 21 0.64 14.93 1.42
C TYR A 21 0.69 14.07 2.70
N VAL A 22 1.67 14.30 3.60
CA VAL A 22 1.79 13.56 4.87
C VAL A 22 0.53 13.67 5.74
N LYS A 23 -0.08 14.86 5.76
CA LYS A 23 -1.31 15.11 6.52
C LYS A 23 -2.55 14.47 5.90
N SER A 24 -2.52 14.14 4.61
CA SER A 24 -3.68 13.66 3.87
C SER A 24 -3.95 12.17 4.12
N ARG A 25 -4.47 11.89 5.33
CA ARG A 25 -4.92 10.60 5.87
C ARG A 25 -5.76 10.83 7.13
N ASN A 26 -6.48 9.81 7.59
CA ASN A 26 -7.14 9.83 8.90
C ASN A 26 -6.94 8.49 9.64
N ASP A 27 -6.17 8.49 10.74
CA ASP A 27 -5.85 7.26 11.47
C ASP A 27 -7.04 6.67 12.23
N ALA A 28 -7.98 7.50 12.69
CA ALA A 28 -9.20 7.02 13.32
C ALA A 28 -10.05 6.24 12.31
N GLN A 29 -10.21 6.76 11.09
CA GLN A 29 -10.92 6.08 10.00
C GLN A 29 -10.25 4.76 9.60
N LEU A 30 -8.91 4.70 9.61
CA LEU A 30 -8.17 3.48 9.27
C LEU A 30 -8.35 2.37 10.31
N GLY A 31 -8.46 2.74 11.58
CA GLY A 31 -8.45 1.80 12.70
C GLY A 31 -9.81 1.30 13.15
N ASP A 32 -10.88 2.08 12.95
CA ASP A 32 -12.20 1.80 13.55
C ASP A 32 -13.34 2.16 12.59
N LYS A 33 -14.21 1.19 12.27
CA LYS A 33 -15.36 1.40 11.39
C LYS A 33 -16.34 2.48 11.90
N SER A 34 -16.43 2.67 13.22
CA SER A 34 -17.30 3.69 13.82
C SER A 34 -16.83 5.11 13.51
N LYS A 35 -15.57 5.25 13.07
CA LYS A 35 -14.93 6.51 12.67
C LYS A 35 -14.86 6.67 11.15
N ALA A 36 -15.67 5.93 10.39
CA ALA A 36 -15.75 6.08 8.92
C ALA A 36 -16.02 7.53 8.46
N ASN A 37 -16.76 8.30 9.26
CA ASN A 37 -17.09 9.71 9.02
C ASN A 37 -15.99 10.69 9.45
N ASP A 38 -14.87 10.23 9.99
CA ASP A 38 -13.75 11.09 10.37
C ASP A 38 -12.78 11.24 9.18
N PHE A 39 -12.77 12.41 8.56
CA PHE A 39 -11.96 12.70 7.37
C PHE A 39 -11.31 14.10 7.42
N THR A 40 -11.16 14.69 8.62
CA THR A 40 -10.75 16.11 8.80
C THR A 40 -9.51 16.54 8.03
N ASN A 41 -8.54 15.66 7.80
CA ASN A 41 -7.30 15.97 7.08
C ASN A 41 -7.20 15.32 5.69
N CYS A 42 -8.23 14.62 5.23
CA CYS A 42 -8.15 13.77 4.03
C CYS A 42 -8.29 14.51 2.70
N ASP A 43 -8.50 15.83 2.71
CA ASP A 43 -8.65 16.58 1.47
C ASP A 43 -7.43 16.45 0.54
N PRO A 44 -7.65 16.46 -0.78
CA PRO A 44 -8.95 16.52 -1.45
C PRO A 44 -9.68 15.15 -1.52
N GLU A 45 -9.00 14.06 -1.19
CA GLU A 45 -9.50 12.68 -1.35
C GLU A 45 -10.30 12.18 -0.12
N ALA A 46 -11.17 13.04 0.40
CA ALA A 46 -12.08 12.71 1.51
C ALA A 46 -13.40 12.12 1.03
N LYS A 47 -13.91 12.61 -0.10
CA LYS A 47 -15.23 12.29 -0.65
C LYS A 47 -15.17 12.18 -2.17
N MET A 48 -16.06 11.35 -2.72
CA MET A 48 -16.39 11.36 -4.13
C MET A 48 -17.10 12.67 -4.53
N VAL A 49 -17.19 12.92 -5.83
CA VAL A 49 -17.89 14.09 -6.41
C VAL A 49 -19.36 14.16 -5.98
N ASP A 50 -20.01 13.02 -5.76
CA ASP A 50 -21.40 12.91 -5.28
C ASP A 50 -21.55 13.08 -3.76
N GLY A 51 -20.45 13.40 -3.05
CA GLY A 51 -20.41 13.61 -1.61
C GLY A 51 -20.28 12.33 -0.77
N LYS A 52 -20.26 11.14 -1.40
CA LYS A 52 -20.05 9.88 -0.67
C LYS A 52 -18.63 9.79 -0.11
N LEU A 53 -18.51 9.26 1.10
CA LEU A 53 -17.22 9.12 1.79
C LEU A 53 -16.34 8.05 1.14
N ILE A 54 -15.04 8.33 1.10
CA ILE A 54 -14.02 7.38 0.65
C ILE A 54 -13.35 6.76 1.88
N VAL A 55 -13.16 5.45 1.87
CA VAL A 55 -12.40 4.71 2.89
C VAL A 55 -11.42 3.76 2.19
N PRO A 56 -10.12 3.77 2.52
CA PRO A 56 -9.41 4.78 3.29
C PRO A 56 -9.33 6.13 2.54
N CYS A 57 -9.53 7.24 3.25
CA CYS A 57 -9.41 8.58 2.68
C CYS A 57 -7.97 9.11 2.65
N GLY A 58 -7.75 10.14 1.84
CA GLY A 58 -6.51 10.91 1.79
C GLY A 58 -5.55 10.51 0.66
N LEU A 59 -4.69 11.47 0.27
CA LEU A 59 -3.76 11.35 -0.85
C LEU A 59 -2.75 10.20 -0.68
N ILE A 60 -2.38 9.87 0.56
CA ILE A 60 -1.45 8.77 0.80
C ILE A 60 -2.09 7.46 0.35
N ALA A 61 -3.32 7.19 0.79
CA ALA A 61 -4.03 6.00 0.35
C ALA A 61 -4.36 6.08 -1.16
N TRP A 62 -4.86 7.22 -1.62
CA TRP A 62 -5.27 7.42 -3.02
C TRP A 62 -4.12 7.25 -4.04
N SER A 63 -2.88 7.53 -3.66
CA SER A 63 -1.71 7.34 -4.53
C SER A 63 -1.02 5.97 -4.38
N LEU A 64 -1.76 4.96 -3.90
CA LEU A 64 -1.26 3.60 -3.67
C LEU A 64 -0.52 3.05 -4.90
N PHE A 65 0.70 2.58 -4.69
CA PHE A 65 1.54 1.96 -5.72
C PHE A 65 0.79 0.83 -6.47
N ASN A 66 0.75 0.91 -7.80
CA ASN A 66 -0.08 0.08 -8.66
C ASN A 66 0.67 -0.82 -9.64
N ASP A 67 2.00 -0.75 -9.72
CA ASP A 67 2.75 -1.65 -10.59
C ASP A 67 2.82 -3.08 -10.04
N THR A 68 3.10 -4.00 -10.94
CA THR A 68 3.20 -5.43 -10.63
C THR A 68 4.46 -5.99 -11.28
N TYR A 69 5.26 -6.70 -10.50
CA TYR A 69 6.48 -7.35 -10.96
C TYR A 69 6.29 -8.87 -11.06
N LYS A 70 6.87 -9.49 -12.09
CA LYS A 70 6.98 -10.94 -12.23
C LYS A 70 8.46 -11.31 -12.31
N LEU A 71 8.97 -12.03 -11.33
CA LEU A 71 10.39 -12.41 -11.31
C LEU A 71 10.55 -13.76 -12.00
N ILE A 72 11.45 -13.84 -12.98
CA ILE A 72 11.71 -15.04 -13.78
C ILE A 72 13.18 -15.43 -13.65
N HIS A 73 13.45 -16.70 -13.39
CA HIS A 73 14.79 -17.30 -13.34
C HIS A 73 14.75 -18.67 -14.02
N ASN A 74 15.68 -18.96 -14.93
CA ASN A 74 15.72 -20.23 -15.69
C ASN A 74 14.36 -20.58 -16.33
N ASN A 75 13.66 -19.58 -16.90
CA ASN A 75 12.30 -19.69 -17.45
C ASN A 75 11.20 -20.09 -16.45
N VAL A 76 11.49 -20.11 -15.15
CA VAL A 76 10.50 -20.34 -14.08
C VAL A 76 10.11 -19.00 -13.47
N THR A 77 8.82 -18.70 -13.46
CA THR A 77 8.29 -17.52 -12.77
C THR A 77 8.15 -17.82 -11.28
N PHE A 78 8.78 -17.01 -10.44
CA PHE A 78 8.65 -17.10 -8.99
C PHE A 78 7.43 -16.33 -8.49
N LEU A 79 6.71 -16.95 -7.55
CA LEU A 79 5.68 -16.27 -6.80
C LEU A 79 6.33 -15.32 -5.80
N VAL A 80 6.06 -14.01 -5.95
CA VAL A 80 6.41 -13.03 -4.93
C VAL A 80 5.30 -13.00 -3.89
N GLU A 81 5.56 -13.54 -2.71
CA GLU A 81 4.62 -13.55 -1.61
C GLU A 81 4.48 -12.17 -0.98
N LYS A 82 3.24 -11.71 -0.84
CA LYS A 82 2.87 -10.41 -0.24
C LYS A 82 2.30 -10.56 1.18
N LYS A 83 2.58 -11.67 1.85
CA LYS A 83 2.18 -11.95 3.23
C LYS A 83 3.34 -11.62 4.17
N ASP A 84 2.99 -11.14 5.37
CA ASP A 84 3.92 -10.73 6.41
C ASP A 84 4.98 -9.70 5.94
N ILE A 85 4.62 -8.84 4.99
CA ILE A 85 5.51 -7.77 4.48
C ILE A 85 5.38 -6.48 5.29
N SER A 86 4.29 -6.32 6.03
CA SER A 86 4.03 -5.16 6.88
C SER A 86 4.47 -5.39 8.33
N CYS A 87 4.51 -4.34 9.14
CA CYS A 87 4.73 -4.50 10.58
C CYS A 87 3.49 -5.15 11.23
N LYS A 88 3.70 -6.20 12.04
CA LYS A 88 2.62 -6.88 12.77
C LYS A 88 1.76 -5.93 13.60
N SER A 89 2.37 -5.00 14.33
CA SER A 89 1.64 -3.99 15.10
C SER A 89 0.73 -3.09 14.25
N ASP A 90 1.09 -2.82 12.99
CA ASP A 90 0.22 -2.01 12.12
C ASP A 90 -1.02 -2.83 11.72
N ARG A 91 -0.83 -4.12 11.38
CA ARG A 91 -1.95 -5.05 11.08
C ARG A 91 -2.88 -5.26 12.27
N ASP A 92 -2.31 -5.35 13.47
CA ASP A 92 -3.04 -5.73 14.68
C ASP A 92 -3.71 -4.52 15.36
N HIS A 93 -3.18 -3.30 15.19
CA HIS A 93 -3.61 -2.14 15.98
C HIS A 93 -3.86 -0.84 15.21
N LYS A 94 -3.34 -0.67 13.99
CA LYS A 94 -3.48 0.60 13.24
C LYS A 94 -4.48 0.53 12.09
N PHE A 95 -4.67 -0.66 11.52
CA PHE A 95 -5.61 -0.88 10.43
C PHE A 95 -6.68 -1.85 10.94
N GLY A 96 -7.94 -1.42 10.90
CA GLY A 96 -9.06 -2.18 11.45
C GLY A 96 -9.30 -3.49 10.69
N SER A 97 -9.64 -4.55 11.44
CA SER A 97 -10.13 -5.82 10.88
C SER A 97 -11.59 -5.75 10.45
N ASP A 98 -12.29 -4.70 10.87
CA ASP A 98 -13.67 -4.38 10.56
C ASP A 98 -13.84 -3.17 9.64
N VAL A 99 -12.73 -2.56 9.21
CA VAL A 99 -12.69 -1.46 8.24
C VAL A 99 -12.45 -2.03 6.84
N PHE A 100 -13.38 -1.75 5.92
CA PHE A 100 -13.33 -2.22 4.53
C PHE A 100 -13.24 -1.04 3.56
N PRO A 101 -12.50 -1.18 2.45
CA PRO A 101 -12.45 -0.15 1.42
C PRO A 101 -13.87 0.16 0.90
N THR A 102 -14.22 1.44 0.88
CA THR A 102 -15.53 1.93 0.43
C THR A 102 -15.33 3.11 -0.52
N ASN A 103 -15.98 3.08 -1.69
CA ASN A 103 -15.89 4.14 -2.71
C ASN A 103 -14.47 4.48 -3.20
N PHE A 104 -13.50 3.63 -2.93
CA PHE A 104 -12.09 3.88 -3.18
C PHE A 104 -11.73 3.65 -4.66
N GLN A 105 -11.15 4.65 -5.33
CA GLN A 105 -10.71 4.59 -6.73
C GLN A 105 -11.83 4.30 -7.77
N ILE A 106 -13.09 4.65 -7.47
CA ILE A 106 -14.25 4.41 -8.35
C ILE A 106 -14.48 5.56 -9.37
N GLY A 107 -13.90 6.73 -9.13
CA GLY A 107 -14.06 7.91 -9.99
C GLY A 107 -13.30 7.87 -11.33
N PRO A 108 -13.52 8.88 -12.19
CA PRO A 108 -12.83 9.00 -13.48
C PRO A 108 -11.31 9.21 -13.32
N LEU A 109 -10.90 9.87 -12.23
CA LEU A 109 -9.50 10.02 -11.85
C LEU A 109 -9.13 8.90 -10.87
N LYS A 110 -8.16 8.07 -11.27
CA LYS A 110 -7.54 7.04 -10.42
C LYS A 110 -6.12 7.47 -10.10
N GLY A 111 -5.82 7.58 -8.80
CA GLY A 111 -4.49 7.96 -8.33
C GLY A 111 -3.51 6.81 -8.20
N GLY A 112 -4.03 5.58 -8.15
CA GLY A 112 -3.23 4.42 -7.83
C GLY A 112 -4.04 3.13 -7.88
N LYS A 113 -3.58 2.14 -7.12
CA LYS A 113 -4.13 0.79 -7.11
C LYS A 113 -5.52 0.76 -6.46
N THR A 114 -6.43 -0.03 -7.02
CA THR A 114 -7.71 -0.33 -6.39
C THR A 114 -7.54 -1.32 -5.23
N LEU A 115 -8.42 -1.24 -4.23
CA LEU A 115 -8.49 -2.20 -3.13
C LEU A 115 -9.74 -3.05 -3.31
N ASP A 116 -9.61 -4.35 -3.05
CA ASP A 116 -10.76 -5.25 -3.02
C ASP A 116 -11.66 -4.91 -1.82
N PRO A 117 -12.92 -4.50 -2.06
CA PRO A 117 -13.84 -4.10 -0.99
C PRO A 117 -14.27 -5.27 -0.09
N SER A 118 -14.04 -6.52 -0.49
CA SER A 118 -14.38 -7.71 0.30
C SER A 118 -13.33 -8.06 1.36
N ILE A 119 -12.19 -7.35 1.39
CA ILE A 119 -11.06 -7.66 2.27
C ILE A 119 -10.76 -6.44 3.17
N PRO A 120 -10.68 -6.62 4.50
CA PRO A 120 -10.45 -5.51 5.42
C PRO A 120 -9.03 -4.92 5.31
N LEU A 121 -8.86 -3.68 5.74
CA LEU A 121 -7.59 -2.95 5.63
C LEU A 121 -6.43 -3.63 6.38
N SER A 122 -6.70 -4.23 7.54
CA SER A 122 -5.72 -5.04 8.29
C SER A 122 -5.04 -6.15 7.48
N LYS A 123 -5.71 -6.66 6.44
CA LYS A 123 -5.21 -7.73 5.55
C LYS A 123 -4.58 -7.19 4.26
N LYS A 124 -4.60 -5.88 4.02
CA LYS A 124 -4.01 -5.22 2.85
C LYS A 124 -2.60 -4.75 3.15
N GLU A 125 -1.66 -5.69 3.21
CA GLU A 125 -0.29 -5.36 3.65
C GLU A 125 0.48 -4.44 2.70
N ASP A 126 0.18 -4.47 1.41
CA ASP A 126 0.72 -3.53 0.42
C ASP A 126 0.28 -2.09 0.71
N LEU A 127 -0.99 -1.90 1.07
CA LEU A 127 -1.48 -0.62 1.60
C LEU A 127 -0.75 -0.24 2.88
N ILE A 128 -0.61 -1.15 3.85
CA ILE A 128 0.02 -0.84 5.15
C ILE A 128 1.47 -0.38 4.96
N VAL A 129 2.26 -1.07 4.13
CA VAL A 129 3.63 -0.67 3.76
C VAL A 129 3.63 0.69 3.06
N TRP A 130 2.68 0.92 2.15
CA TRP A 130 2.57 2.18 1.42
C TRP A 130 2.27 3.36 2.34
N MET A 131 1.36 3.19 3.30
CA MET A 131 0.89 4.22 4.23
C MET A 131 1.97 4.71 5.21
N ARG A 132 3.11 4.02 5.35
CA ARG A 132 4.26 4.55 6.08
C ARG A 132 5.01 5.58 5.21
N THR A 133 4.81 6.86 5.47
CA THR A 133 5.47 7.93 4.71
C THR A 133 6.99 7.86 4.85
N THR A 134 7.69 8.15 3.76
CA THR A 134 9.15 8.17 3.70
C THR A 134 9.69 9.59 3.88
N ALA A 135 10.91 9.70 4.41
CA ALA A 135 11.54 11.00 4.67
C ALA A 135 12.18 11.63 3.43
N LEU A 136 12.57 10.81 2.44
CA LEU A 136 13.31 11.23 1.25
C LEU A 136 12.49 11.04 -0.03
N PRO A 137 12.73 11.85 -1.08
CA PRO A 137 12.03 11.76 -2.37
C PRO A 137 12.33 10.47 -3.15
N THR A 138 13.55 9.94 -2.99
CA THR A 138 13.92 8.61 -3.44
C THR A 138 13.82 7.65 -2.27
N PHE A 139 13.04 6.58 -2.43
CA PHE A 139 12.84 5.60 -1.37
C PHE A 139 12.52 4.22 -1.92
N ARG A 140 12.71 3.22 -1.06
CA ARG A 140 12.36 1.83 -1.32
C ARG A 140 11.28 1.36 -0.35
N LYS A 141 10.38 0.52 -0.84
CA LYS A 141 9.35 -0.13 -0.03
C LYS A 141 9.34 -1.63 -0.33
N LEU A 142 9.08 -2.42 0.70
CA LEU A 142 9.04 -3.87 0.58
C LEU A 142 7.86 -4.27 -0.31
N TYR A 143 8.15 -4.92 -1.44
CA TYR A 143 7.16 -5.43 -2.37
C TYR A 143 6.66 -6.82 -1.95
N GLY A 144 7.58 -7.67 -1.48
CA GLY A 144 7.30 -9.07 -1.18
C GLY A 144 8.54 -9.88 -0.83
N ARG A 145 8.32 -11.18 -0.62
CA ARG A 145 9.36 -12.17 -0.33
C ARG A 145 9.30 -13.29 -1.37
N ILE A 146 10.45 -13.78 -1.80
CA ILE A 146 10.54 -15.01 -2.60
C ILE A 146 11.21 -16.11 -1.76
N TYR A 147 10.68 -17.31 -1.90
CA TYR A 147 11.10 -18.50 -1.15
C TYR A 147 11.90 -19.45 -2.06
N VAL A 148 12.91 -18.88 -2.70
CA VAL A 148 13.86 -19.58 -3.56
C VAL A 148 15.27 -19.09 -3.24
N ASP A 149 16.23 -20.02 -3.24
CA ASP A 149 17.64 -19.67 -3.13
C ASP A 149 18.15 -19.18 -4.49
N LEU A 150 18.95 -18.12 -4.48
CA LEU A 150 19.70 -17.63 -5.64
C LEU A 150 21.19 -17.87 -5.43
N LYS A 151 21.88 -18.37 -6.44
CA LYS A 151 23.33 -18.54 -6.45
C LYS A 151 24.00 -17.30 -7.02
N GLU A 152 25.30 -17.21 -6.83
CA GLU A 152 26.11 -16.18 -7.50
C GLU A 152 25.98 -16.36 -9.02
N ASN A 153 25.92 -15.25 -9.76
CA ASN A 153 25.71 -15.19 -11.21
C ASN A 153 24.34 -15.67 -11.73
N ASP A 154 23.40 -16.04 -10.85
CA ASP A 154 22.00 -16.26 -11.27
C ASP A 154 21.43 -14.96 -11.84
N THR A 155 20.76 -15.06 -13.00
CA THR A 155 20.13 -13.91 -13.65
C THR A 155 18.63 -13.93 -13.38
N ILE A 156 18.11 -12.80 -12.87
CA ILE A 156 16.69 -12.58 -12.65
C ILE A 156 16.18 -11.58 -13.69
N THR A 157 15.15 -11.98 -14.44
CA THR A 157 14.38 -11.08 -15.31
C THR A 157 13.14 -10.60 -14.56
N VAL A 158 12.76 -9.33 -14.74
CA VAL A 158 11.62 -8.66 -14.07
C VAL A 158 10.56 -8.23 -15.08
#